data_AF-A0A8T5VEU5-F1
#
_entry.id   AF-A0A8T5VEU5-F1
#
_cell.length_a   1.000
_cell.length_b   1.000
_cell.length_c   1.000
_cell.angle_alpha   90.00
_cell.angle_beta   90.00
_cell.angle_gamma   90.00
#
_symmetry.space_group_name_H-M   'P 1'
#
loop_
_entity.id
_entity.type
_entity.pdbx_description
1 polymer ?
#
loop_
_entity_poly.entity_id
_entity_poly.type
_entity_poly.pdbx_seq_one_letter_code
_entity_poly.pdbx_strand_id
1 'polypeptide(L)' 'MGRHKPHRISADEPITIDLLERCLDRLAYEMHRAPQGGEVYLPLFERLESDLAAAKAKEDMLERARVRAARYMREHSIKK' A
#
# COMPACT_ATOMS: atom_id res chain seq x y z
N MET A 1 -13.71 -23.46 -10.36
CA MET A 1 -12.30 -23.08 -10.43
C MET A 1 -12.20 -21.67 -10.99
N GLY A 2 -12.03 -20.66 -10.13
CA GLY A 2 -12.01 -19.25 -10.52
C GLY A 2 -10.75 -18.91 -11.29
N ARG A 3 -10.91 -18.33 -12.48
CA ARG A 3 -9.81 -17.87 -13.33
C ARG A 3 -9.06 -16.74 -12.61
N HIS A 4 -7.83 -17.00 -12.14
CA HIS A 4 -6.90 -15.92 -11.82
C HIS A 4 -6.58 -15.17 -13.12
N LYS A 5 -7.19 -14.00 -13.33
CA LYS A 5 -6.79 -13.09 -14.40
C LYS A 5 -5.35 -12.64 -14.11
N PRO A 6 -4.42 -12.75 -15.07
CA PRO A 6 -3.10 -12.16 -14.90
C PRO A 6 -3.27 -10.64 -14.87
N HIS A 7 -3.09 -10.02 -13.71
CA HIS A 7 -2.85 -8.57 -13.65
C HIS A 7 -1.48 -8.33 -14.26
N ARG A 8 -1.47 -7.77 -15.47
CA ARG A 8 -0.24 -7.26 -16.08
C ARG A 8 0.11 -5.99 -15.33
N ILE A 9 0.96 -6.10 -14.31
CA ILE A 9 1.54 -4.93 -13.64
C ILE A 9 2.33 -4.19 -14.72
N SER A 10 1.81 -3.04 -15.16
CA SER A 10 2.52 -2.15 -16.07
C SER A 10 3.35 -1.17 -15.25
N ALA A 11 4.55 -0.82 -15.71
CA ALA A 11 5.44 0.10 -14.98
C ALA A 11 4.86 1.51 -14.79
N ASP A 12 3.77 1.83 -15.49
CA ASP A 12 3.07 3.12 -15.46
C ASP A 12 1.90 3.15 -14.46
N GLU A 13 1.51 2.01 -13.89
CA GLU A 13 0.38 1.95 -12.98
C GLU A 13 0.80 2.43 -11.58
N PRO A 14 0.04 3.36 -10.95
CA PRO A 14 0.38 3.85 -9.62
C PRO A 14 0.39 2.70 -8.61
N ILE A 15 1.45 2.64 -7.81
CA ILE A 15 1.55 1.67 -6.71
C ILE A 15 0.51 2.06 -5.65
N THR A 16 -0.56 1.27 -5.55
CA THR A 16 -1.61 1.45 -4.54
C THR A 16 -1.36 0.56 -3.32
N ILE A 17 -1.97 0.93 -2.19
CA ILE A 17 -1.97 0.10 -0.98
C ILE A 17 -2.54 -1.29 -1.26
N ASP A 18 -3.68 -1.37 -1.96
CA ASP A 18 -4.31 -2.65 -2.34
C ASP A 18 -3.39 -3.52 -3.22
N LEU A 19 -2.61 -2.92 -4.12
CA LEU A 19 -1.63 -3.66 -4.92
C LEU A 19 -0.51 -4.22 -4.04
N LEU A 20 0.03 -3.42 -3.12
CA LEU A 20 1.09 -3.84 -2.20
C LEU A 20 0.63 -4.98 -1.29
N GLU A 21 -0.58 -4.89 -0.73
CA GLU A 21 -1.17 -5.95 0.11
C GLU A 21 -1.35 -7.25 -0.69
N ARG A 22 -1.88 -7.18 -1.91
CA ARG A 22 -2.01 -8.37 -2.79
C ARG A 22 -0.66 -8.99 -3.16
N CYS A 23 0.36 -8.15 -3.37
CA CYS A 23 1.72 -8.63 -3.64
C CYS A 23 2.31 -9.37 -2.44
N LEU A 24 2.12 -8.83 -1.23
CA LEU A 24 2.57 -9.46 0.02
C LEU A 24 1.86 -10.79 0.27
N ASP A 25 0.52 -10.85 0.12
CA ASP A 25 -0.26 -12.09 0.24
C ASP A 25 0.25 -13.18 -0.70
N ARG A 26 0.51 -12.80 -1.95
CA ARG A 26 1.02 -13.73 -2.95
C ARG A 26 2.43 -14.20 -2.61
N LEU A 27 3.30 -13.30 -2.16
CA LEU A 27 4.67 -13.64 -1.81
C LEU A 27 4.71 -14.57 -0.58
N ALA A 28 3.91 -14.30 0.44
CA ALA A 28 3.75 -15.16 1.60
C ALA A 28 3.26 -16.56 1.22
N TYR A 29 2.32 -16.67 0.28
CA TYR A 29 1.85 -17.95 -0.25
C TYR A 29 2.96 -18.74 -0.96
N GLU A 30 3.77 -18.09 -1.80
CA GLU A 30 4.90 -18.74 -2.47
C GLU A 30 5.99 -19.16 -1.48
N MET A 31 6.29 -18.31 -0.48
CA MET A 31 7.22 -18.63 0.61
C MET A 31 6.76 -19.85 1.41
N HIS A 32 5.47 -19.93 1.75
CA HIS A 32 4.90 -21.06 2.47
C HIS A 32 4.95 -22.37 1.65
N ARG A 33 4.79 -22.29 0.32
CA ARG A 33 4.82 -23.45 -0.57
C ARG A 33 6.22 -23.96 -0.90
N ALA A 34 7.27 -23.19 -0.61
CA ALA A 34 8.65 -23.56 -0.82
C ALA A 34 9.32 -23.94 0.51
N PRO A 35 9.18 -25.19 1.00
CA PRO A 35 9.75 -25.63 2.28
C PRO A 35 11.29 -25.52 2.33
N GLN A 36 11.94 -25.37 1.18
CA GLN A 36 13.36 -25.05 1.06
C GLN A 36 13.48 -23.86 0.11
N GLY A 37 14.09 -22.76 0.57
CA GLY A 37 14.33 -21.58 -0.25
C GLY A 37 13.26 -20.49 -0.19
N GLY A 38 12.18 -20.63 0.59
CA GLY A 38 11.24 -19.52 0.82
C GLY A 38 11.91 -18.24 1.39
N GLU A 39 13.00 -18.40 2.13
CA GLU A 39 13.79 -17.31 2.70
C GLU A 39 14.41 -16.38 1.64
N VAL A 40 14.60 -16.83 0.40
CA VAL A 40 15.16 -15.98 -0.68
C VAL A 40 14.24 -14.81 -1.02
N TYR A 41 12.97 -14.92 -0.67
CA TYR A 41 11.97 -13.86 -0.87
C TYR A 41 11.89 -12.88 0.32
N LEU A 42 12.51 -13.18 1.46
CA LEU A 42 12.46 -12.30 2.65
C LEU A 42 12.88 -10.86 2.33
N PRO A 43 14.00 -10.59 1.62
CA PRO A 43 14.40 -9.21 1.31
C PRO A 43 13.36 -8.46 0.47
N LEU A 44 12.66 -9.17 -0.42
CA LEU A 44 11.59 -8.59 -1.22
C LEU A 44 10.33 -8.34 -0.36
N PHE A 45 10.01 -9.27 0.52
CA PHE A 45 8.89 -9.15 1.45
C PHE A 45 9.05 -7.94 2.38
N GLU A 46 10.23 -7.78 3.01
CA GLU A 46 10.55 -6.66 3.90
C GLU A 46 10.46 -5.30 3.19
N ARG A 47 10.91 -5.24 1.93
CA ARG A 47 10.79 -4.03 1.13
C ARG A 47 9.33 -3.67 0.85
N LEU A 48 8.50 -4.66 0.47
CA LEU A 48 7.08 -4.43 0.21
C LEU A 48 6.31 -4.03 1.48
N GLU A 49 6.64 -4.61 2.64
CA GLU A 49 6.12 -4.19 3.94
C GLU A 49 6.47 -2.72 4.24
N SER A 50 7.73 -2.34 3.99
CA SER A 50 8.19 -0.96 4.18
C SER A 50 7.48 0.03 3.25
N ASP A 51 7.31 -0.34 1.97
CA ASP A 51 6.59 0.47 0.98
C ASP A 51 5.11 0.62 1.36
N LEU A 52 4.48 -0.46 1.87
CA LEU A 52 3.10 -0.45 2.37
C LEU A 52 2.95 0.49 3.56
N ALA A 53 3.84 0.38 4.55
CA ALA A 53 3.84 1.25 5.72
C ALA A 53 4.00 2.72 5.31
N ALA A 54 4.91 3.01 4.37
CA ALA A 54 5.12 4.36 3.85
C ALA A 54 3.89 4.89 3.09
N ALA A 55 3.22 4.06 2.30
CA ALA A 55 2.00 4.44 1.58
C ALA A 55 0.84 4.76 2.54
N LYS A 56 0.59 3.89 3.53
CA LYS A 56 -0.42 4.11 4.58
C LYS A 56 -0.13 5.39 5.37
N ALA A 57 1.13 5.61 5.77
CA ALA A 57 1.52 6.82 6.48
C ALA A 57 1.27 8.10 5.66
N LYS A 58 1.51 8.08 4.34
CA LYS A 58 1.22 9.22 3.46
C LYS A 58 -0.26 9.54 3.39
N GLU A 59 -1.13 8.53 3.24
CA GLU A 59 -2.59 8.73 3.23
C GLU A 59 -3.08 9.33 4.56
N ASP A 60 -2.62 8.79 5.68
CA ASP A 60 -2.94 9.32 7.01
C ASP A 60 -2.48 10.77 7.19
N MET A 61 -1.27 11.10 6.71
CA MET A 61 -0.75 12.46 6.78
C MET A 61 -1.57 13.43 5.93
N LEU A 62 -1.97 13.03 4.71
CA LEU A 62 -2.82 13.83 3.84
C LEU A 62 -4.19 14.06 4.47
N GLU A 63 -4.78 13.03 5.09
CA GLU A 63 -6.07 13.16 5.74
C GLU A 63 -6.00 14.10 6.94
N ARG A 64 -4.96 13.99 7.78
CA ARG A 64 -4.71 14.95 8.86
C ARG A 64 -4.52 16.38 8.35
N ALA A 65 -3.84 16.55 7.21
CA ALA A 65 -3.66 17.86 6.58
C ALA A 65 -5.00 18.44 6.10
N ARG A 66 -5.87 17.62 5.48
CA ARG A 66 -7.22 18.01 5.05
C ARG A 66 -8.08 18.45 6.23
N VAL A 67 -8.09 17.69 7.32
CA VAL A 67 -8.83 18.04 8.55
C VAL A 67 -8.36 19.38 9.11
N ARG A 68 -7.04 19.60 9.18
CA ARG A 68 -6.46 20.87 9.62
C ARG A 68 -6.85 22.03 8.71
N ALA A 69 -6.80 21.84 7.39
CA ALA A 69 -7.20 22.85 6.41
C ALA A 69 -8.68 23.19 6.54
N ALA A 70 -9.56 22.19 6.69
CA ALA A 70 -10.99 22.40 6.88
C ALA A 70 -11.32 23.14 8.18
N ARG A 71 -10.57 22.88 9.26
CA ARG A 71 -10.68 23.65 10.51
C ARG A 71 -10.28 25.11 10.28
N TYR A 72 -9.12 25.34 9.66
CA TYR A 72 -8.62 26.69 9.37
C TYR A 72 -9.61 27.49 8.51
N MET A 73 -10.16 26.89 7.44
CA MET A 73 -11.15 27.55 6.58
C MET A 73 -12.42 27.92 7.36
N ARG A 74 -12.92 27.05 8.25
CA ARG A 74 -14.10 27.35 9.07
C ARG A 74 -13.87 28.51 10.02
N GLU A 75 -12.73 28.53 10.71
CA GLU A 75 -12.36 29.59 11.66
C GLU A 75 -12.19 30.95 10.96
N HIS A 76 -11.69 30.96 9.72
CA HIS A 76 -11.41 32.18 8.96
C HIS A 76 -12.55 32.63 8.03
N SER A 77 -13.49 31.75 7.67
CA SER A 77 -14.64 32.08 6.82
C SER A 77 -15.80 32.76 7.57
N ILE A 78 -15.76 32.83 8.91
CA ILE A 78 -16.83 33.42 9.75
C ILE A 78 -16.65 34.94 9.95
N LYS A 79 -15.61 35.56 9.38
CA LYS A 79 -15.45 37.03 9.40
C LYS A 79 -16.18 37.67 8.22
N LYS A 80 -17.48 37.92 8.35
CA LYS A 80 -18.23 38.84 7.47
C LYS A 80 -19.12 39.75 8.29
#